data_AF-A0AAN7C1S7-F1
#
_entry.id   AF-A0AAN7C1S7-F1
#
_cell.length_a   1.000
_cell.length_b   1.000
_cell.length_c   1.000
_cell.angle_alpha   90.00
_cell.angle_beta   90.00
_cell.angle_gamma   90.00
#
_symmetry.space_group_name_H-M   'P 1'
#
loop_
_entity.id
_entity.type
_entity.pdbx_description
1 polymer ?
#
loop_
_entity_poly.entity_id
_entity_poly.type
_entity_poly.pdbx_seq_one_letter_code
_entity_poly.pdbx_strand_id
1 'polypeptide(L)'
;MAFEIFNDSLQGSVFLVFVIFTPLCILGTALRFVASHMATRGAGIEDWFALGALVFFLAWVITSSFAMSYFNGHAVTELPPDTIANGLRALWAAGFFFMPNQTCAKLSILFLYNRIFGINVVYARWTKALGLAQVLLVIPSVLVNAFQCTPVSKY
;
A
#
# COMPACT_ATOMS: atom_id res chain seq x y z
N MET A 1 -8.20 19.80 24.50
CA MET A 1 -6.82 19.38 24.17
C MET A 1 -6.84 18.88 22.74
N ALA A 2 -6.66 19.80 21.80
CA ALA A 2 -6.55 19.46 20.40
C ALA A 2 -5.22 18.74 20.20
N PHE A 3 -5.26 17.63 19.50
CA PHE A 3 -4.12 16.80 19.15
C PHE A 3 -3.02 17.63 18.46
N GLU A 4 -2.00 18.09 19.21
CA GLU A 4 -0.73 18.57 18.64
C GLU A 4 0.08 17.37 18.13
N ILE A 5 -0.43 16.68 17.10
CA ILE A 5 0.26 15.55 16.45
C ILE A 5 1.25 16.07 15.39
N PHE A 6 1.17 17.35 14.99
CA PHE A 6 1.97 17.89 13.90
C PHE A 6 2.56 19.26 14.24
N ASN A 7 3.88 19.32 14.32
CA ASN A 7 4.62 20.58 14.36
C ASN A 7 5.03 21.06 12.95
N ASP A 8 4.90 20.18 11.94
CA ASP A 8 5.25 20.44 10.54
C ASP A 8 4.03 20.26 9.60
N SER A 9 3.87 21.20 8.65
CA SER A 9 2.80 21.22 7.65
C SER A 9 2.77 19.97 6.77
N LEU A 10 3.96 19.40 6.52
CA LEU A 10 4.09 18.18 5.71
C LEU A 10 3.45 16.98 6.42
N GLN A 11 3.72 16.80 7.71
CA GLN A 11 3.16 15.68 8.47
C GLN A 11 1.65 15.80 8.64
N GLY A 12 1.14 17.02 8.86
CA GLY A 12 -0.31 17.28 8.90
C GLY A 12 -1.01 16.91 7.59
N SER A 13 -0.37 17.19 6.45
CA SER A 13 -0.90 16.83 5.13
C SER A 13 -0.97 15.31 4.92
N VAL A 14 0.07 14.57 5.33
CA VAL A 14 0.10 13.10 5.22
C VAL A 14 -0.97 12.46 6.11
N PHE A 15 -1.16 12.97 7.32
CA PHE A 15 -2.18 12.44 8.22
C PHE A 15 -3.59 12.68 7.71
N LEU A 16 -3.88 13.87 7.16
CA LEU A 16 -5.17 14.15 6.51
C LEU A 16 -5.43 13.16 5.37
N VAL A 17 -4.42 12.85 4.57
CA VAL A 17 -4.51 11.83 3.51
C VAL A 17 -4.87 10.47 4.11
N PHE A 18 -4.20 10.04 5.19
CA PHE A 18 -4.51 8.74 5.82
C PHE A 18 -5.93 8.69 6.37
N VAL A 19 -6.38 9.73 7.07
CA VAL A 19 -7.72 9.78 7.67
C VAL A 19 -8.83 9.78 6.60
N ILE A 20 -8.61 10.43 5.46
CA ILE A 20 -9.61 10.51 4.38
C ILE A 20 -9.58 9.27 3.49
N PHE A 21 -8.40 8.84 3.05
CA PHE A 21 -8.28 7.74 2.07
C PHE A 21 -8.47 6.36 2.69
N THR A 22 -8.20 6.18 3.99
CA THR A 22 -8.45 4.89 4.66
C THR A 22 -9.92 4.47 4.63
N PRO A 23 -10.88 5.27 5.11
CA PRO A 23 -12.29 4.91 5.01
C PRO A 23 -12.74 4.83 3.55
N LEU A 24 -12.21 5.66 2.65
CA LEU A 24 -12.54 5.60 1.23
C LEU A 24 -12.11 4.27 0.58
N CYS A 25 -10.92 3.76 0.92
CA CYS A 25 -10.44 2.45 0.47
C CYS A 25 -11.28 1.30 1.05
N ILE A 26 -11.66 1.38 2.33
CA ILE A 26 -12.55 0.39 2.97
C ILE A 26 -13.92 0.39 2.28
N LEU A 27 -14.51 1.56 2.08
CA LEU A 27 -15.78 1.70 1.37
C LEU A 27 -15.68 1.21 -0.08
N GLY A 28 -14.61 1.55 -0.79
CA GLY A 28 -14.40 1.12 -2.18
C GLY A 28 -14.31 -0.40 -2.31
N THR A 29 -13.60 -1.06 -1.38
CA THR A 29 -13.52 -2.53 -1.37
C THR A 29 -14.83 -3.18 -0.94
N ALA A 30 -15.53 -2.63 0.06
CA ALA A 30 -16.86 -3.10 0.47
C ALA A 30 -17.89 -2.99 -0.68
N LEU A 31 -17.96 -1.83 -1.34
CA LEU A 31 -18.82 -1.61 -2.51
C LEU A 31 -18.53 -2.60 -3.63
N ARG A 32 -17.25 -2.97 -3.81
CA ARG A 32 -16.86 -3.97 -4.81
C ARG A 32 -17.41 -5.36 -4.46
N PHE A 33 -17.32 -5.79 -3.21
CA PHE A 33 -17.93 -7.06 -2.77
C PHE A 33 -19.45 -7.03 -2.90
N VAL A 34 -20.09 -5.90 -2.54
CA VAL A 34 -21.54 -5.72 -2.71
C VAL A 34 -21.93 -5.80 -4.18
N ALA A 35 -21.19 -5.15 -5.09
CA ALA A 35 -21.44 -5.19 -6.52
C ALA A 35 -21.29 -6.61 -7.10
N SER A 36 -20.26 -7.35 -6.70
CA SER A 36 -20.09 -8.75 -7.12
C SER A 36 -21.24 -9.63 -6.61
N HIS A 37 -21.64 -9.47 -5.35
CA HIS A 37 -22.78 -10.19 -4.79
C HIS A 37 -24.11 -9.85 -5.47
N MET A 38 -24.37 -8.57 -5.74
CA MET A 38 -25.56 -8.10 -6.46
C MET A 38 -25.62 -8.60 -7.90
N ALA A 39 -24.46 -8.74 -8.55
CA ALA A 39 -24.37 -9.29 -9.90
C ALA A 39 -24.61 -10.81 -9.98
N THR A 40 -25.04 -11.46 -8.87
CA THR A 40 -25.24 -12.92 -8.69
C THR A 40 -24.05 -13.78 -9.15
N ARG A 41 -22.90 -13.13 -9.29
CA ARG A 41 -21.63 -13.67 -9.73
C ARG A 41 -20.79 -13.78 -8.45
N GLY A 42 -20.70 -14.98 -7.88
CA GLY A 42 -19.93 -15.22 -6.65
C GLY A 42 -18.55 -14.53 -6.63
N ALA A 43 -18.04 -14.26 -5.43
CA ALA A 43 -16.81 -13.49 -5.23
C ALA A 43 -15.69 -13.98 -6.14
N GLY A 44 -15.26 -13.11 -7.05
CA GLY A 44 -14.22 -13.43 -8.03
C GLY A 44 -12.84 -13.37 -7.40
N ILE A 45 -11.85 -13.97 -8.06
CA ILE A 45 -10.44 -13.88 -7.65
C ILE A 45 -10.01 -12.41 -7.56
N GLU A 46 -10.55 -11.54 -8.41
CA GLU A 46 -10.32 -10.10 -8.40
C GLU A 46 -10.73 -9.40 -7.10
N ASP A 47 -11.76 -9.89 -6.41
CA ASP A 47 -12.26 -9.30 -5.17
C ASP A 47 -11.38 -9.71 -3.98
N TRP A 48 -10.86 -10.93 -4.00
CA TRP A 48 -9.84 -11.39 -3.06
C TRP A 48 -8.52 -10.62 -3.20
N PHE A 49 -8.10 -10.30 -4.43
CA PHE A 49 -6.94 -9.42 -4.64
C PHE A 49 -7.19 -7.99 -4.15
N ALA A 50 -8.42 -7.47 -4.28
CA ALA A 50 -8.79 -6.18 -3.72
C ALA A 50 -8.76 -6.18 -2.18
N LEU A 51 -9.27 -7.25 -1.55
CA LEU A 51 -9.18 -7.45 -0.10
C LEU A 51 -7.73 -7.53 0.36
N GLY A 52 -6.89 -8.29 -0.35
CA GLY A 52 -5.45 -8.38 -0.06
C GLY A 52 -4.78 -7.00 -0.14
N ALA A 53 -5.09 -6.21 -1.16
CA ALA A 53 -4.59 -4.83 -1.28
C ALA A 53 -5.00 -3.97 -0.07
N LEU A 54 -6.26 -4.08 0.39
CA LEU A 54 -6.73 -3.36 1.57
C LEU A 54 -5.92 -3.72 2.83
N VAL A 55 -5.66 -5.01 3.05
CA VAL A 55 -4.91 -5.47 4.23
C VAL A 55 -3.49 -4.91 4.21
N PHE A 56 -2.81 -4.98 3.06
CA PHE A 56 -1.47 -4.41 2.92
C PHE A 56 -1.46 -2.89 3.03
N PHE A 57 -2.50 -2.21 2.53
CA PHE A 57 -2.67 -0.77 2.69
C PHE A 57 -2.84 -0.38 4.16
N LEU A 58 -3.66 -1.11 4.94
CA LEU A 58 -3.81 -0.83 6.37
C LEU A 58 -2.51 -1.03 7.14
N ALA A 59 -1.77 -2.11 6.86
CA ALA A 59 -0.44 -2.33 7.45
C ALA A 59 0.54 -1.19 7.09
N TRP A 60 0.50 -0.73 5.84
CA TRP A 60 1.30 0.41 5.39
C TRP A 60 0.95 1.72 6.10
N VAL A 61 -0.35 2.02 6.27
CA VAL A 61 -0.79 3.20 7.01
C VAL A 61 -0.32 3.14 8.46
N ILE A 62 -0.49 1.99 9.14
CA ILE A 62 -0.08 1.81 10.54
C ILE A 62 1.43 2.02 10.71
N THR A 63 2.24 1.32 9.91
CA THR A 63 3.72 1.45 9.95
C THR A 63 4.20 2.86 9.63
N SER A 64 3.54 3.54 8.68
CA SER A 64 3.84 4.93 8.33
C SER A 64 3.44 5.90 9.45
N SER A 65 2.30 5.68 10.11
CA SER A 65 1.89 6.47 11.28
C SER A 65 2.89 6.31 12.44
N PHE A 66 3.39 5.10 12.70
CA PHE A 66 4.45 4.89 13.69
C PHE A 66 5.72 5.66 13.33
N ALA A 67 6.16 5.60 12.07
CA ALA A 67 7.30 6.38 11.60
C ALA A 67 7.11 7.88 11.84
N MET A 68 5.92 8.41 11.53
CA MET A 68 5.60 9.82 11.76
C MET A 68 5.67 10.21 13.24
N SER A 69 5.19 9.36 14.15
CA SER A 69 5.28 9.60 15.60
C SER A 69 6.71 9.67 16.11
N TYR A 70 7.65 8.96 15.50
CA TYR A 70 9.07 9.04 15.88
C TYR A 70 9.73 10.35 15.42
N PHE A 71 9.40 10.87 14.24
CA PHE A 71 10.03 12.09 13.71
C PHE A 71 9.36 13.38 14.17
N ASN A 72 8.03 13.39 14.35
CA ASN A 72 7.21 14.46 14.94
C ASN A 72 7.62 15.93 14.64
N GLY A 73 8.10 16.22 13.42
CA GLY A 73 8.53 17.56 13.00
C GLY A 73 9.89 18.03 13.54
N HIS A 74 10.64 17.18 14.25
CA HIS A 74 11.99 17.50 14.72
C HIS A 74 13.03 17.30 13.62
N ALA A 75 14.04 18.17 13.58
CA ALA A 75 15.18 17.99 12.68
C ALA A 75 16.00 16.76 13.11
N VAL A 76 16.48 15.96 12.15
CA VAL A 76 17.23 14.70 12.39
C VAL A 76 18.41 14.88 13.36
N THR A 77 18.96 16.09 13.46
CA THR A 77 20.07 16.43 14.38
C THR A 77 19.66 16.56 15.84
N GLU A 78 18.38 16.75 16.14
CA GLU A 78 17.85 16.98 17.49
C GLU A 78 17.33 15.70 18.15
N LEU A 79 17.12 14.63 17.37
CA LEU A 79 16.61 13.37 17.90
C LEU A 79 17.73 12.50 18.48
N PRO A 80 17.43 11.72 19.54
CA PRO A 80 18.31 10.66 19.98
C PRO A 80 18.57 9.66 18.84
N PRO A 81 19.78 9.11 18.72
CA PRO A 81 20.10 8.13 17.67
C PRO A 81 19.18 6.91 17.73
N ASP A 82 18.76 6.48 18.92
CA ASP A 82 17.83 5.36 19.10
C ASP A 82 16.43 5.63 18.51
N THR A 83 15.95 6.87 18.57
CA THR A 83 14.63 7.25 18.02
C THR A 83 14.69 7.28 16.50
N ILE A 84 15.81 7.76 15.94
CA ILE A 84 16.08 7.78 14.49
C ILE A 84 16.13 6.35 13.95
N ALA A 85 16.84 5.45 14.65
CA ALA A 85 16.93 4.03 14.33
C ALA A 85 15.54 3.39 14.22
N ASN A 86 14.69 3.60 15.23
CA ASN A 86 13.35 3.02 15.29
C ASN A 86 12.41 3.62 14.24
N GLY A 87 12.50 4.92 13.97
CA GLY A 87 11.75 5.58 12.89
C GLY A 87 12.14 5.05 11.51
N LEU A 88 13.43 4.85 11.26
CA LEU A 88 13.93 4.30 10.00
C LEU A 88 13.53 2.83 9.81
N ARG A 89 13.53 2.02 10.89
CA ARG A 89 12.99 0.65 10.86
C ARG A 89 11.51 0.62 10.53
N ALA A 90 10.71 1.55 11.06
CA ALA A 90 9.30 1.67 10.74
C ALA A 90 9.07 2.07 9.26
N LEU A 91 9.87 2.99 8.72
CA LEU A 91 9.83 3.37 7.30
C LEU A 91 10.25 2.21 6.38
N TRP A 92 11.26 1.44 6.79
CA TRP A 92 11.66 0.23 6.07
C TRP A 92 10.52 -0.79 6.02
N ALA A 93 9.86 -1.05 7.14
CA ALA A 93 8.68 -1.91 7.21
C ALA A 93 7.54 -1.38 6.31
N ALA A 94 7.30 -0.07 6.29
CA ALA A 94 6.32 0.54 5.39
C ALA A 94 6.68 0.30 3.92
N GLY A 95 7.94 0.45 3.53
CA GLY A 95 8.41 0.15 2.17
C GLY A 95 8.07 -1.28 1.73
N PHE A 96 8.20 -2.23 2.66
CA PHE A 96 7.87 -3.64 2.41
C PHE A 96 6.38 -3.88 2.16
N PHE A 97 5.48 -3.17 2.85
CA PHE A 97 4.02 -3.30 2.65
C PHE A 97 3.50 -2.49 1.45
N PHE A 98 4.19 -1.42 1.05
CA PHE A 98 3.78 -0.57 -0.07
C PHE A 98 3.77 -1.31 -1.42
N MET A 99 4.81 -2.11 -1.68
CA MET A 99 4.95 -2.79 -2.99
C MET A 99 3.90 -3.88 -3.23
N PRO A 100 3.63 -4.80 -2.28
CA PRO A 100 2.54 -5.77 -2.39
C PRO A 100 1.18 -5.09 -2.54
N ASN A 101 0.91 -4.03 -1.78
CA ASN A 101 -0.34 -3.26 -1.90
C ASN A 101 -0.57 -2.79 -3.35
N GLN A 102 0.40 -2.08 -3.94
CA GLN A 102 0.27 -1.58 -5.31
C GLN A 102 0.12 -2.69 -6.34
N THR A 103 0.76 -3.83 -6.11
CA THR A 103 0.69 -4.98 -7.00
C THR A 103 -0.68 -5.63 -6.95
N CYS A 104 -1.19 -5.91 -5.75
CA CYS A 104 -2.52 -6.48 -5.54
C CYS A 104 -3.62 -5.57 -6.11
N ALA A 105 -3.51 -4.25 -5.91
CA ALA A 105 -4.45 -3.29 -6.45
C ALA A 105 -4.48 -3.29 -7.99
N LYS A 106 -3.30 -3.24 -8.64
CA LYS A 106 -3.20 -3.29 -10.11
C LYS A 106 -3.68 -4.62 -10.68
N LEU A 107 -3.31 -5.74 -10.05
CA LEU A 107 -3.75 -7.07 -10.48
C LEU A 107 -5.28 -7.22 -10.34
N SER A 108 -5.88 -6.72 -9.25
CA SER A 108 -7.34 -6.73 -9.08
C SER A 108 -8.07 -6.00 -10.23
N ILE A 109 -7.54 -4.87 -10.69
CA ILE A 109 -8.10 -4.12 -11.83
C ILE A 109 -7.88 -4.88 -13.15
N LEU A 110 -6.68 -5.43 -13.38
CA LEU A 110 -6.37 -6.20 -14.59
C LEU A 110 -7.25 -7.46 -14.70
N PHE A 111 -7.48 -8.18 -13.60
CA PHE A 111 -8.39 -9.33 -13.60
C PHE A 111 -9.84 -8.91 -13.89
N LEU A 112 -10.31 -7.79 -13.33
CA LEU A 112 -11.62 -7.24 -13.64
C LEU A 112 -11.76 -6.87 -15.12
N TYR A 113 -10.75 -6.22 -15.69
CA TYR A 113 -10.73 -5.87 -17.12
C TYR A 113 -10.68 -7.09 -18.02
N ASN A 114 -9.89 -8.10 -17.68
CA ASN A 114 -9.88 -9.35 -18.43
C ASN A 114 -11.23 -10.08 -18.33
N ARG A 115 -11.95 -9.94 -17.21
CA ARG A 115 -13.29 -10.52 -17.04
C ARG A 115 -14.36 -9.80 -17.86
N ILE A 116 -14.31 -8.46 -17.96
CA ILE A 116 -15.31 -7.66 -18.69
C ILE A 116 -15.02 -7.64 -20.20
N PHE A 117 -13.76 -7.37 -20.59
CA PHE A 117 -13.35 -7.15 -21.98
C PHE A 117 -12.58 -8.34 -22.58
N GLY A 118 -12.51 -9.46 -21.88
CA GLY A 118 -11.80 -10.68 -22.32
C GLY A 118 -12.36 -11.34 -23.58
N ILE A 119 -13.50 -10.86 -24.10
CA ILE A 119 -14.04 -11.26 -25.41
C ILE A 119 -13.05 -10.96 -26.54
N ASN A 120 -12.30 -9.86 -26.45
CA ASN A 120 -11.28 -9.54 -27.44
C ASN A 120 -9.93 -10.20 -27.07
N VAL A 121 -9.51 -11.17 -27.87
CA VAL A 121 -8.27 -11.94 -27.65
C VAL A 121 -7.01 -11.09 -27.63
N VAL A 122 -6.97 -9.98 -28.38
CA VAL A 122 -5.84 -9.05 -28.38
C VAL A 122 -5.78 -8.32 -27.06
N TYR A 123 -6.92 -7.78 -26.61
CA TYR A 123 -7.04 -7.10 -25.33
C TYR A 123 -6.65 -8.02 -24.17
N ALA A 124 -7.20 -9.23 -24.12
CA ALA A 124 -6.90 -10.22 -23.09
C ALA A 124 -5.40 -10.57 -23.02
N ARG A 125 -4.72 -10.63 -24.17
CA ARG A 125 -3.27 -10.89 -24.22
C ARG A 125 -2.45 -9.73 -23.66
N TRP A 126 -2.81 -8.49 -24.00
CA TRP A 126 -2.16 -7.30 -23.44
C TRP A 126 -2.38 -7.16 -21.94
N THR A 127 -3.60 -7.41 -21.44
CA THR A 127 -3.89 -7.39 -20.00
C THR A 127 -3.04 -8.40 -19.23
N LYS A 128 -2.86 -9.61 -19.77
CA LYS A 128 -1.97 -10.63 -19.18
C LYS A 128 -0.50 -10.22 -19.26
N ALA A 129 -0.05 -9.65 -20.38
CA ALA A 129 1.32 -9.18 -20.54
C ALA A 129 1.66 -8.05 -19.54
N LEU A 130 0.74 -7.10 -19.33
CA LEU A 130 0.88 -6.04 -18.33
C LEU A 130 0.88 -6.59 -16.90
N GLY A 131 0.03 -7.59 -16.61
CA GLY A 131 0.04 -8.28 -15.31
C GLY A 131 1.36 -8.98 -15.04
N LEU A 132 1.90 -9.69 -16.04
CA LEU A 132 3.19 -10.35 -15.95
C LEU A 132 4.32 -9.32 -15.77
N ALA A 133 4.33 -8.24 -16.55
CA ALA A 133 5.33 -7.17 -16.42
C ALA A 133 5.30 -6.54 -15.03
N GLN A 134 4.11 -6.30 -14.46
CA GLN A 134 3.97 -5.78 -13.11
C GLN A 134 4.56 -6.73 -12.06
N VAL A 135 4.29 -8.04 -12.16
CA VAL A 135 4.88 -9.05 -11.25
C VAL A 135 6.41 -9.09 -11.40
N LEU A 136 6.91 -9.08 -12.64
CA LEU A 136 8.35 -9.07 -12.94
C LEU A 136 9.07 -7.82 -12.42
N LEU A 137 8.40 -6.67 -12.32
CA LEU A 137 8.97 -5.45 -11.76
C LEU A 137 8.94 -5.42 -10.23
N VAL A 138 7.92 -6.03 -9.63
CA VAL A 138 7.73 -6.00 -8.17
C VAL A 138 8.70 -6.92 -7.46
N ILE A 139 8.96 -8.11 -8.01
CA ILE A 139 9.91 -9.08 -7.43
C ILE A 139 11.29 -8.43 -7.17
N PRO A 140 11.98 -7.84 -8.17
CA PRO A 140 13.27 -7.20 -7.93
C PRO A 140 13.14 -5.98 -7.03
N SER A 141 12.03 -5.23 -7.10
CA SER A 141 11.81 -4.08 -6.22
C SER A 141 11.74 -4.49 -4.74
N VAL A 142 11.05 -5.59 -4.44
CA VAL A 142 10.95 -6.14 -3.07
C VAL A 142 12.31 -6.66 -2.61
N LEU A 143 13.06 -7.34 -3.47
CA LEU A 143 14.42 -7.80 -3.15
C LEU A 143 15.33 -6.61 -2.87
N VAL A 144 15.30 -5.59 -3.71
CA VAL A 144 16.08 -4.37 -3.52
C VAL A 144 15.68 -3.69 -2.21
N ASN A 145 14.40 -3.55 -1.88
CA ASN A 145 13.96 -2.98 -0.61
C ASN A 145 14.42 -3.82 0.60
N ALA A 146 14.40 -5.15 0.48
CA ALA A 146 14.90 -6.06 1.50
C ALA A 146 16.42 -5.97 1.70
N PHE A 147 17.19 -5.77 0.62
CA PHE A 147 18.66 -5.72 0.64
C PHE A 147 19.26 -4.31 0.69
N GLN A 148 18.43 -3.26 0.62
CA GLN A 148 18.89 -1.87 0.69
C GLN A 148 19.66 -1.57 1.98
N CYS A 149 19.42 -2.34 3.05
CA CYS A 149 19.98 -2.08 4.38
C CYS A 149 20.52 -3.36 5.01
N THR A 150 21.68 -3.84 4.57
CA THR A 150 22.42 -4.89 5.28
C THR A 150 23.61 -4.29 6.04
N PRO A 151 23.62 -4.27 7.40
CA PRO A 151 22.62 -4.80 8.31
C PRO A 151 21.55 -3.77 8.74
N VAL A 152 20.30 -4.20 8.83
CA VAL A 152 19.15 -3.43 9.37
C VAL A 152 19.41 -2.99 10.83
N SER A 153 20.33 -3.66 11.52
CA SER A 153 20.80 -3.34 12.87
C SER A 153 21.70 -2.10 12.96
N LYS A 154 22.24 -1.58 11.85
CA LYS A 154 23.08 -0.37 11.84
C LYS A 154 22.28 0.93 11.71
N TYR A 155 20.95 0.82 11.65
CA TYR A 155 20.07 1.94 11.96
C TYR A 155 20.08 2.20 13.45
#